data_AF-A0A2V5ZGI0-F1
#
_entry.id   AF-A0A2V5ZGI0-F1
#
_cell.length_a   1.000
_cell.length_b   1.000
_cell.length_c   1.000
_cell.angle_alpha   90.00
_cell.angle_beta   90.00
_cell.angle_gamma   90.00
#
_symmetry.space_group_name_H-M   'P 1'
#
loop_
_entity.id
_entity.type
_entity.pdbx_description
1 polymer ?
#
loop_
_entity_poly.entity_id
_entity_poly.type
_entity_poly.pdbx_seq_one_letter_code
_entity_poly.pdbx_strand_id
1 'polypeptide(L)'
;QTSANLQSIIDQVKAHRPNASIVIVGIQFPIAAPDSEYATGFVKMFGELAAKNHAALVPNLLRGVVVESKLNLPDGIHPNAAGHKILVENVWRVLEPIARELASSVIPSVDTASPARTEGPQP
;
A
#
# COMPACT_ATOMS: atom_id res chain seq x y z
N GLN A 1 -9.22 17.67 11.14
CA GLN A 1 -10.08 16.49 11.32
C GLN A 1 -9.57 15.23 10.63
N THR A 2 -9.28 15.27 9.31
CA THR A 2 -8.91 14.07 8.52
C THR A 2 -7.78 13.23 9.14
N SER A 3 -6.68 13.87 9.56
CA SER A 3 -5.55 13.17 10.20
C SER A 3 -5.97 12.35 11.42
N ALA A 4 -6.78 12.95 12.30
CA ALA A 4 -7.27 12.28 13.51
C ALA A 4 -8.18 11.08 13.18
N ASN A 5 -9.03 11.21 12.16
CA ASN A 5 -9.88 10.10 11.71
C ASN A 5 -9.04 8.94 11.15
N LEU A 6 -8.04 9.23 10.32
CA LEU A 6 -7.15 8.21 9.77
C LEU A 6 -6.31 7.54 10.86
N GLN A 7 -5.82 8.30 11.83
CA GLN A 7 -5.13 7.74 13.00
C GLN A 7 -6.05 6.80 13.77
N SER A 8 -7.30 7.19 14.02
CA SER A 8 -8.26 6.32 14.72
C SER A 8 -8.51 5.01 13.98
N ILE A 9 -8.55 5.01 12.64
CA ILE A 9 -8.66 3.79 11.84
C ILE A 9 -7.41 2.91 12.02
N ILE A 10 -6.22 3.50 11.97
CA ILE A 10 -4.95 2.77 12.17
C ILE A 10 -4.92 2.15 13.57
N ASP A 11 -5.28 2.90 14.59
CA ASP A 11 -5.30 2.45 15.99
C ASP A 11 -6.26 1.26 16.15
N GLN A 12 -7.46 1.34 15.57
CA GLN A 12 -8.44 0.25 15.59
C GLN A 12 -7.92 -1.01 14.88
N VAL A 13 -7.27 -0.87 13.72
CA VAL A 13 -6.67 -2.01 13.01
C VAL A 13 -5.58 -2.64 13.86
N LYS A 14 -4.66 -1.84 14.43
CA LYS A 14 -3.57 -2.33 15.27
C LYS A 14 -4.05 -2.99 16.56
N ALA A 15 -5.13 -2.50 17.16
CA ALA A 15 -5.73 -3.13 18.34
C ALA A 15 -6.22 -4.55 18.06
N HIS A 16 -6.82 -4.79 16.88
CA HIS A 16 -7.33 -6.12 16.51
C HIS A 16 -6.29 -7.01 15.83
N ARG A 17 -5.30 -6.40 15.17
CA ARG A 17 -4.23 -7.07 14.40
C ARG A 17 -2.90 -6.35 14.64
N PRO A 18 -2.22 -6.61 15.78
CA PRO A 18 -0.98 -5.90 16.14
C PRO A 18 0.11 -5.99 15.06
N ASN A 19 0.19 -7.15 14.41
CA ASN A 19 1.18 -7.47 13.37
C ASN A 19 0.74 -7.06 11.96
N ALA A 20 -0.40 -6.37 11.79
CA ALA A 20 -0.81 -5.91 10.47
C ALA A 20 0.17 -4.86 9.94
N SER A 21 0.74 -5.11 8.76
CA SER A 21 1.45 -4.07 8.01
C SER A 21 0.44 -3.06 7.46
N ILE A 22 0.77 -1.77 7.58
CA ILE A 22 -0.09 -0.68 7.12
C ILE A 22 0.58 -0.01 5.91
N VAL A 23 -0.21 0.18 4.86
CA VAL A 23 0.17 1.00 3.70
C VAL A 23 -0.81 2.17 3.63
N ILE A 24 -0.28 3.39 3.70
CA ILE A 24 -1.06 4.61 3.54
C ILE A 24 -0.99 5.02 2.06
N VAL A 25 -2.16 5.26 1.46
CA VAL A 25 -2.26 5.74 0.09
C VAL A 25 -2.68 7.20 0.11
N GLY A 26 -1.72 8.07 -0.19
CA GLY A 26 -1.90 9.50 -0.29
C GLY A 26 -2.45 9.94 -1.65
N ILE A 27 -2.98 11.16 -1.66
CA ILE A 27 -3.45 11.85 -2.86
C ILE A 27 -2.86 13.26 -2.88
N GLN A 28 -2.51 13.74 -4.07
CA GLN A 28 -2.18 15.14 -4.30
C GLN A 28 -3.21 15.69 -5.30
N PHE A 29 -4.01 16.66 -4.85
CA PHE A 29 -5.05 17.25 -5.69
C PHE A 29 -4.41 18.22 -6.70
N PRO A 30 -4.58 17.99 -8.01
CA PRO A 30 -4.06 18.91 -9.03
C PRO A 30 -5.01 20.08 -9.33
N ILE A 31 -6.30 19.98 -8.91
CA ILE A 31 -7.35 20.98 -9.13
C ILE A 31 -7.48 22.02 -8.01
N ALA A 32 -7.01 21.70 -6.80
CA ALA A 32 -6.65 22.75 -5.87
C ALA A 32 -5.37 23.38 -6.42
N ALA A 33 -5.25 24.71 -6.43
CA ALA A 33 -4.00 25.36 -6.81
C ALA A 33 -2.84 24.59 -6.16
N PRO A 34 -1.90 24.00 -6.94
CA PRO A 34 -0.89 23.07 -6.42
C PRO A 34 -0.09 23.64 -5.25
N ASP A 35 0.03 24.97 -5.22
CA ASP A 35 0.75 25.76 -4.22
C ASP A 35 -0.13 26.26 -3.07
N SER A 36 -1.39 25.82 -2.99
CA SER A 36 -2.24 26.15 -1.85
C SER A 36 -1.75 25.44 -0.59
N GLU A 37 -1.77 26.15 0.54
CA GLU A 37 -1.52 25.58 1.87
C GLU A 37 -2.43 24.37 2.14
N TYR A 38 -3.62 24.36 1.55
CA TYR A 38 -4.55 23.23 1.60
C TYR A 38 -3.98 21.99 0.90
N ALA A 39 -3.57 22.09 -0.37
CA ALA A 39 -3.05 20.96 -1.14
C ALA A 39 -1.75 20.39 -0.54
N THR A 40 -0.84 21.28 -0.14
CA THR A 40 0.42 20.92 0.54
C THR A 40 0.16 20.29 1.91
N GLY A 41 -0.85 20.75 2.63
CA GLY A 41 -1.28 20.19 3.92
C GLY A 41 -1.68 18.71 3.83
N PHE A 42 -2.34 18.28 2.75
CA PHE A 42 -2.71 16.87 2.57
C PHE A 42 -1.49 15.97 2.34
N VAL A 43 -0.56 16.39 1.47
CA VAL A 43 0.67 15.62 1.22
C VAL A 43 1.47 15.46 2.50
N LYS A 44 1.65 16.55 3.26
CA LYS A 44 2.31 16.55 4.57
C LYS A 44 1.61 15.63 5.56
N MET A 45 0.29 15.71 5.66
CA MET A 45 -0.51 14.88 6.56
C MET A 45 -0.32 13.38 6.32
N PHE A 46 -0.35 12.92 5.06
CA PHE A 46 -0.14 11.49 4.76
C PHE A 46 1.29 11.05 5.09
N GLY A 47 2.28 11.90 4.83
CA GLY A 47 3.67 11.66 5.20
C GLY A 47 3.87 11.54 6.72
N GLU A 48 3.31 12.46 7.48
CA GLU A 48 3.37 12.46 8.95
C GLU A 48 2.68 11.24 9.55
N LEU A 49 1.50 10.86 9.04
CA LEU A 49 0.80 9.65 9.47
C LEU A 49 1.62 8.39 9.19
N ALA A 50 2.24 8.31 8.01
CA ALA A 50 3.07 7.16 7.65
C ALA A 50 4.29 7.05 8.58
N ALA A 51 5.00 8.14 8.78
CA ALA A 51 6.16 8.20 9.67
C ALA A 51 5.79 7.84 11.12
N LYS A 52 4.73 8.45 11.67
CA LYS A 52 4.26 8.21 13.04
C LYS A 52 3.89 6.75 13.30
N ASN A 53 3.34 6.06 12.30
CA ASN A 53 2.82 4.70 12.44
C ASN A 53 3.76 3.62 11.87
N HIS A 54 4.98 3.99 11.46
CA HIS A 54 5.91 3.11 10.75
C HIS A 54 5.24 2.39 9.56
N ALA A 55 4.36 3.10 8.86
CA ALA A 55 3.61 2.58 7.73
C ALA A 55 4.34 2.92 6.41
N ALA A 56 4.17 2.07 5.40
CA ALA A 56 4.60 2.39 4.06
C ALA A 56 3.68 3.46 3.43
N LEU A 57 4.21 4.23 2.48
CA LEU A 57 3.49 5.35 1.87
C LEU A 57 3.51 5.27 0.35
N VAL A 58 2.33 5.28 -0.26
CA VAL A 58 2.14 5.66 -1.67
C VAL A 58 1.85 7.17 -1.68
N PRO A 59 2.78 8.03 -2.13
CA PRO A 59 2.67 9.47 -1.92
C PRO A 59 1.54 10.12 -2.74
N ASN A 60 1.26 9.61 -3.95
CA ASN A 60 0.20 10.12 -4.81
C ASN A 60 -0.38 9.00 -5.69
N LEU A 61 -1.57 8.53 -5.35
CA LEU A 61 -2.33 7.54 -6.09
C LEU A 61 -2.55 7.94 -7.56
N LEU A 62 -2.83 9.23 -7.80
CA LEU A 62 -3.28 9.73 -9.10
C LEU A 62 -2.13 10.22 -9.99
N ARG A 63 -0.89 9.92 -9.62
CA ARG A 63 0.30 10.31 -10.39
C ARG A 63 0.20 9.78 -11.82
N GLY A 64 0.23 10.70 -12.79
CA GLY A 64 0.16 10.40 -14.22
C GLY A 64 -1.24 10.16 -14.79
N VAL A 65 -2.31 10.45 -14.04
CA VAL A 65 -3.70 10.22 -14.50
C VAL A 65 -4.53 11.50 -14.61
N VAL A 66 -4.59 12.34 -13.58
CA VAL A 66 -5.63 13.41 -13.52
C VAL A 66 -5.53 14.45 -14.64
N VAL A 67 -4.32 14.72 -15.15
CA VAL A 67 -4.12 15.73 -16.22
C VAL A 67 -4.31 15.15 -17.62
N GLU A 68 -4.51 13.84 -17.75
CA GLU A 68 -4.58 13.13 -19.01
C GLU A 68 -6.01 12.78 -19.37
N SER A 69 -6.62 13.56 -20.28
CA SER A 69 -8.04 13.39 -20.65
C SER A 69 -8.37 11.98 -21.14
N LYS A 70 -7.43 11.31 -21.82
CA LYS A 70 -7.58 9.93 -22.31
C LYS A 70 -7.64 8.88 -21.20
N LEU A 71 -7.21 9.22 -19.99
CA LEU A 71 -7.17 8.31 -18.84
C LEU A 71 -8.33 8.54 -17.86
N ASN A 72 -9.19 9.53 -18.12
CA ASN A 72 -10.33 9.87 -17.28
C ASN A 72 -11.67 9.63 -18.01
N LEU A 73 -12.74 9.61 -17.23
CA LEU A 73 -14.13 9.69 -17.68
C LEU A 73 -14.43 11.09 -18.22
N PRO A 74 -15.58 11.31 -18.88
CA PRO A 74 -15.94 12.61 -19.44
C PRO A 74 -15.97 13.77 -18.43
N ASP A 75 -16.04 13.49 -17.13
CA ASP A 75 -15.94 14.50 -16.06
C ASP A 75 -14.53 15.05 -15.83
N GLY A 76 -13.51 14.44 -16.42
CA GLY A 76 -12.13 14.88 -16.38
C GLY A 76 -11.38 14.61 -15.06
N ILE A 77 -11.98 13.94 -14.08
CA ILE A 77 -11.34 13.70 -12.77
C ILE A 77 -11.43 12.25 -12.28
N HIS A 78 -12.36 11.45 -12.80
CA HIS A 78 -12.47 10.04 -12.44
C HIS A 78 -11.71 9.18 -13.46
N PRO A 79 -10.75 8.35 -13.04
CA PRO A 79 -10.02 7.47 -13.95
C PRO A 79 -10.95 6.49 -14.68
N ASN A 80 -10.68 6.25 -15.97
CA ASN A 80 -11.30 5.17 -16.73
C ASN A 80 -10.50 3.87 -16.57
N ALA A 81 -10.89 2.79 -17.29
CA ALA A 81 -10.20 1.51 -17.19
C ALA A 81 -8.69 1.57 -17.47
N ALA A 82 -8.24 2.43 -18.39
CA ALA A 82 -6.82 2.63 -18.65
C ALA A 82 -6.14 3.43 -17.53
N GLY A 83 -6.80 4.47 -16.99
CA GLY A 83 -6.32 5.22 -15.84
C GLY A 83 -6.17 4.33 -14.58
N HIS A 84 -7.12 3.43 -14.35
CA HIS A 84 -7.05 2.47 -13.25
C HIS A 84 -5.83 1.55 -13.32
N LYS A 85 -5.36 1.16 -14.51
CA LYS A 85 -4.11 0.39 -14.65
C LYS A 85 -2.92 1.15 -14.06
N ILE A 86 -2.84 2.46 -14.29
CA ILE A 86 -1.77 3.30 -13.75
C ILE A 86 -1.90 3.48 -12.24
N LEU A 87 -3.13 3.64 -11.72
CA LEU A 87 -3.38 3.67 -10.27
C LEU A 87 -2.88 2.40 -9.58
N VAL A 88 -3.13 1.22 -10.18
CA VAL A 88 -2.63 -0.06 -9.68
C VAL A 88 -1.12 -0.07 -9.65
N GLU A 89 -0.44 0.34 -10.72
CA GLU A 89 1.03 0.41 -10.74
C GLU A 89 1.59 1.35 -9.66
N ASN A 90 0.93 2.48 -9.39
CA ASN A 90 1.36 3.41 -8.35
C ASN A 90 1.30 2.78 -6.95
N VAL A 91 0.28 1.97 -6.67
CA VAL A 91 0.14 1.25 -5.39
C VAL A 91 1.08 0.04 -5.34
N TRP A 92 1.15 -0.72 -6.43
CA TRP A 92 1.86 -1.99 -6.51
C TRP A 92 3.35 -1.85 -6.23
N ARG A 93 4.00 -0.78 -6.73
CA ARG A 93 5.42 -0.48 -6.45
C ARG A 93 5.77 -0.40 -4.97
N VAL A 94 4.81 -0.05 -4.11
CA VAL A 94 5.00 0.02 -2.65
C VAL A 94 4.50 -1.25 -1.98
N LEU A 95 3.35 -1.77 -2.41
CA LEU A 95 2.71 -2.92 -1.78
C LEU A 95 3.44 -4.24 -2.04
N GLU A 96 3.93 -4.46 -3.26
CA GLU A 96 4.55 -5.72 -3.68
C GLU A 96 5.71 -6.17 -2.76
N PRO A 97 6.75 -5.35 -2.50
CA PRO A 97 7.87 -5.81 -1.67
C PRO A 97 7.41 -6.21 -0.26
N ILE A 98 6.47 -5.45 0.31
CA ILE A 98 5.89 -5.74 1.64
C ILE A 98 5.13 -7.07 1.60
N ALA A 99 4.30 -7.27 0.57
CA ALA A 99 3.55 -8.51 0.41
C ALA A 99 4.47 -9.73 0.24
N ARG A 100 5.56 -9.58 -0.51
CA ARG A 100 6.57 -10.64 -0.71
C ARG A 100 7.34 -10.95 0.58
N GLU A 101 7.74 -9.93 1.32
CA GLU A 101 8.40 -10.08 2.63
C GLU A 101 7.51 -10.83 3.61
N LEU A 102 6.24 -10.43 3.70
CA LEU A 102 5.25 -11.10 4.55
C LEU A 102 5.00 -12.55 4.11
N ALA A 103 4.87 -12.82 2.81
CA ALA A 103 4.68 -14.17 2.30
C ALA A 103 5.90 -15.07 2.57
N SER A 104 7.11 -14.52 2.52
CA SER A 104 8.35 -15.26 2.79
C SER A 104 8.54 -15.54 4.28
N SER A 105 8.05 -14.66 5.15
CA SER A 105 8.13 -14.80 6.62
C SER A 105 7.16 -15.84 7.19
N VAL A 106 6.22 -16.34 6.39
CA VAL A 106 5.21 -17.33 6.80
C VAL A 106 5.63 -18.77 6.50
N ILE A 107 6.71 -19.02 5.74
CA ILE A 107 7.24 -20.37 5.53
C ILE A 107 8.20 -20.71 6.69
N PRO A 108 7.87 -21.65 7.59
CA PRO A 108 8.86 -22.16 8.54
C PRO A 108 9.91 -22.92 7.73
N SER A 109 11.18 -22.71 8.09
CA SER A 109 12.29 -23.56 7.67
C SER A 109 11.87 -25.02 7.68
N VAL A 110 11.85 -25.67 6.52
CA VAL A 110 11.76 -27.13 6.43
C VAL A 110 12.90 -27.67 7.26
N ASP A 111 12.56 -28.31 8.38
CA ASP A 111 13.50 -29.00 9.24
C ASP A 111 14.04 -30.20 8.46
N THR A 112 15.20 -30.02 7.81
CA THR A 112 15.93 -31.10 7.16
C THR A 112 16.70 -31.89 8.21
N ALA A 113 15.98 -32.64 9.05
CA ALA A 113 16.54 -33.69 9.88
C ALA A 113 15.84 -35.02 9.55
N SER A 114 16.57 -35.83 8.77
CA SER A 114 16.26 -37.20 8.36
C SER A 114 16.14 -38.15 9.58
N PRO A 115 15.58 -39.36 9.44
CA PRO A 115 16.52 -40.46 9.30
C PRO A 115 16.15 -41.52 8.25
N ALA A 116 17.23 -42.18 7.81
CA ALA A 116 17.32 -43.26 6.85
C ALA A 116 16.20 -44.31 6.95
N ARG A 117 15.62 -44.66 5.79
CA ARG A 117 14.99 -45.98 5.60
C ARG A 117 16.08 -47.01 5.40
N THR A 118 16.24 -47.91 6.35
CA THR A 118 16.84 -49.22 6.09
C THR A 118 15.84 -50.06 5.33
N GLU A 119 16.09 -50.29 4.04
CA GLU A 119 15.39 -51.34 3.28
C GLU A 119 15.91 -52.71 3.74
N GLY A 120 15.04 -53.50 4.36
CA GLY A 120 15.26 -54.94 4.57
C GLY A 120 14.82 -55.73 3.34
N PRO A 121 15.37 -56.94 3.10
CA PRO A 121 15.17 -57.65 1.84
C PRO A 121 13.75 -58.22 1.73
N GLN A 122 13.18 -58.07 0.54
CA GLN A 122 11.85 -58.59 0.16
C GLN A 122 11.80 -60.12 0.11
N PRO A 123 10.64 -60.74 0.39
CA PRO A 123 10.31 -62.07 -0.12
C PRO A 123 9.84 -62.05 -1.57
#